data_AF-A0A2S8HNU9-F1
#
_entry.id   AF-A0A2S8HNU9-F1
#
_cell.length_a   1.000
_cell.length_b   1.000
_cell.length_c   1.000
_cell.angle_alpha   90.00
_cell.angle_beta   90.00
_cell.angle_gamma   90.00
#
_symmetry.space_group_name_H-M   'P 1'
#
loop_
_entity.id
_entity.type
_entity.pdbx_description
1 polymer ?
#
loop_
_entity_poly.entity_id
_entity_poly.type
_entity_poly.pdbx_seq_one_letter_code
_entity_poly.pdbx_strand_id
1 'polypeptide(L)'
;MIMKTRETHSVDEIKPDFPDEAELAALRGWYAGLDARAAVARYLGDRRAVGASSRGILGGIRRQLIAFARRRHREDLAAAFVARPTSASADSVARVIEMLRNLPAPVPLITDAVEVWLPPRIAEALHAHNIR
;
A
#
# COMPACT_ATOMS: atom_id res chain seq x y z
N MET A 1 43.17 18.64 7.09
CA MET A 1 42.55 17.34 6.72
C MET A 1 41.67 16.92 7.89
N ILE A 2 40.37 17.21 7.83
CA ILE A 2 39.41 16.83 8.88
C ILE A 2 38.30 16.05 8.19
N MET A 3 38.20 14.77 8.57
CA MET A 3 37.19 13.83 8.13
C MET A 3 35.81 14.29 8.62
N LYS A 4 34.93 14.64 7.68
CA LYS A 4 33.51 14.86 7.94
C LYS A 4 32.86 13.49 8.18
N THR A 5 32.62 13.17 9.45
CA THR A 5 31.73 12.08 9.85
C THR A 5 30.38 12.27 9.17
N ARG A 6 29.96 11.25 8.44
CA ARG A 6 28.67 11.21 7.74
C ARG A 6 27.58 11.24 8.81
N GLU A 7 26.80 12.31 8.82
CA GLU A 7 25.52 12.36 9.51
C GLU A 7 24.68 11.19 9.00
N THR A 8 24.37 10.26 9.91
CA THR A 8 23.34 9.26 9.71
C THR A 8 22.05 9.99 9.45
N HIS A 9 21.62 9.98 8.19
CA HIS A 9 20.31 10.44 7.75
C HIS A 9 19.27 9.86 8.71
N SER A 10 18.58 10.75 9.44
CA SER A 10 17.52 10.38 10.37
C SER A 10 16.60 9.36 9.70
N VAL A 11 16.31 8.29 10.42
CA VAL A 11 15.23 7.36 10.11
C VAL A 11 13.95 8.19 10.18
N ASP A 12 13.65 8.89 9.09
CA ASP A 12 12.37 9.53 8.83
C ASP A 12 11.32 8.48 9.13
N GLU A 13 10.36 8.82 9.98
CA GLU A 13 9.29 7.96 10.51
C GLU A 13 8.98 6.83 9.52
N ILE A 14 9.37 5.59 9.86
CA ILE A 14 9.04 4.43 9.03
C ILE A 14 7.52 4.30 9.08
N LYS A 15 6.83 4.96 8.13
CA LYS A 15 5.41 4.77 7.96
C LYS A 15 5.23 3.28 7.69
N PRO A 16 4.42 2.56 8.48
CA PRO A 16 4.27 1.13 8.32
C PRO A 16 3.84 0.82 6.89
N ASP A 17 4.40 -0.24 6.31
CA ASP A 17 4.13 -0.63 4.93
C ASP A 17 2.65 -0.95 4.67
N PHE A 18 1.92 -1.28 5.73
CA PHE A 18 0.49 -1.53 5.76
C PHE A 18 -0.22 -0.48 6.63
N PRO A 19 -1.41 0.02 6.23
CA PRO A 19 -2.14 1.01 7.03
C PRO A 19 -2.53 0.48 8.41
N ASP A 20 -2.63 1.37 9.40
CA ASP A 20 -3.06 1.00 10.75
C ASP A 20 -4.58 0.73 10.84
N GLU A 21 -5.06 0.20 11.96
CA GLU A 21 -6.50 -0.14 12.10
C GLU A 21 -7.42 1.09 12.00
N ALA A 22 -6.98 2.27 12.44
CA ALA A 22 -7.78 3.49 12.37
C ALA A 22 -7.90 4.01 10.93
N GLU A 23 -6.79 3.96 10.17
CA GLU A 23 -6.76 4.23 8.73
C GLU A 23 -7.67 3.25 7.97
N LEU A 24 -7.66 1.97 8.32
CA LEU A 24 -8.53 0.96 7.70
C LEU A 24 -10.00 1.15 8.08
N ALA A 25 -10.31 1.48 9.34
CA ALA A 25 -11.67 1.79 9.77
C ALA A 25 -12.24 3.01 9.02
N ALA A 26 -11.41 4.05 8.83
CA ALA A 26 -11.77 5.22 8.02
C ALA A 26 -12.08 4.83 6.57
N LEU A 27 -11.23 3.99 5.96
CA LEU A 27 -11.42 3.53 4.58
C LEU A 27 -12.69 2.68 4.44
N ARG A 28 -12.91 1.70 5.34
CA ARG A 28 -14.12 0.86 5.34
C ARG A 28 -15.38 1.70 5.50
N GLY A 29 -15.38 2.67 6.42
CA GLY A 29 -16.50 3.58 6.60
C GLY A 29 -16.82 4.40 5.34
N TRP A 30 -15.79 4.87 4.64
CA TRP A 30 -15.96 5.59 3.37
C TRP A 30 -16.54 4.70 2.26
N TYR A 31 -16.07 3.45 2.11
CA TYR A 31 -16.64 2.49 1.15
C TYR A 31 -18.06 2.06 1.52
N ALA A 32 -18.41 2.06 2.81
CA ALA A 32 -19.77 1.83 3.31
C ALA A 32 -20.72 3.03 3.07
N GLY A 33 -20.24 4.12 2.46
CA GLY A 33 -21.07 5.26 2.05
C GLY A 33 -21.01 6.48 2.97
N LEU A 34 -20.16 6.49 4.01
CA LEU A 34 -19.91 7.71 4.77
C LEU A 34 -19.23 8.76 3.89
N ASP A 35 -19.54 10.04 4.10
CA ASP A 35 -18.76 11.11 3.48
C ASP A 35 -17.29 11.03 3.94
N ALA A 36 -16.37 11.40 3.05
CA ALA A 36 -14.94 11.36 3.31
C ALA A 36 -14.54 12.14 4.58
N ARG A 37 -15.16 13.31 4.82
CA ARG A 37 -14.91 14.10 6.03
C ARG A 37 -15.43 13.40 7.26
N ALA A 38 -16.63 12.81 7.19
CA ALA A 38 -17.24 12.09 8.31
C ALA A 38 -16.44 10.85 8.70
N ALA A 39 -15.98 10.07 7.72
CA ALA A 39 -15.15 8.88 7.97
C ALA A 39 -13.81 9.26 8.63
N VAL A 40 -13.11 10.26 8.08
CA VAL A 40 -11.83 10.73 8.64
C VAL A 40 -12.03 11.31 10.04
N ALA A 41 -13.05 12.15 10.25
CA ALA A 41 -13.30 12.74 11.56
C ALA A 41 -13.62 11.66 12.62
N ARG A 42 -14.42 10.64 12.26
CA ARG A 42 -14.84 9.58 13.19
C ARG A 42 -13.69 8.66 13.61
N TYR A 43 -12.80 8.31 12.69
CA TYR A 43 -11.81 7.26 12.92
C TYR A 43 -10.37 7.77 13.07
N LEU A 44 -10.03 8.90 12.44
CA LEU A 44 -8.69 9.50 12.52
C LEU A 44 -8.64 10.72 13.45
N GLY A 45 -9.76 11.42 13.66
CA GLY A 45 -9.85 12.56 14.57
C GLY A 45 -8.73 13.59 14.33
N ASP A 46 -7.97 13.88 15.38
CA ASP A 46 -6.85 14.83 15.37
C ASP A 46 -5.53 14.26 14.80
N ARG A 47 -5.47 12.96 14.46
CA ARG A 47 -4.30 12.35 13.79
C ARG A 47 -4.13 12.81 12.34
N ARG A 48 -5.03 13.66 11.87
CA ARG A 48 -5.00 14.24 10.53
C ARG A 48 -3.85 15.25 10.43
N ALA A 49 -2.92 15.00 9.52
CA ALA A 49 -1.90 15.97 9.14
C ALA A 49 -2.56 17.32 8.78
N VAL A 50 -2.06 18.40 9.38
CA VAL A 50 -2.58 19.76 9.17
C VAL A 50 -2.51 20.10 7.68
N GLY A 51 -3.65 20.47 7.09
CA GLY A 51 -3.76 20.82 5.66
C GLY A 51 -4.10 19.67 4.70
N ALA A 52 -4.07 18.40 5.11
CA ALA A 52 -4.36 17.28 4.21
C ALA A 52 -5.87 17.10 4.00
N SER A 53 -6.43 17.17 2.78
CA SER A 53 -7.88 16.97 2.56
C SER A 53 -8.35 15.57 2.96
N SER A 54 -9.56 15.41 3.50
CA SER A 54 -10.09 14.08 3.92
C SER A 54 -10.12 13.08 2.75
N ARG A 55 -10.47 13.54 1.54
CA ARG A 55 -10.38 12.74 0.31
C ARG A 55 -8.93 12.38 -0.04
N GLY A 56 -7.99 13.29 0.17
CA GLY A 56 -6.57 13.06 -0.02
C GLY A 56 -6.00 11.99 0.92
N ILE A 57 -6.41 12.02 2.20
CA ILE A 57 -6.01 11.03 3.21
C ILE A 57 -6.50 9.64 2.82
N LEU A 58 -7.79 9.48 2.54
CA LEU A 58 -8.37 8.21 2.10
C LEU A 58 -7.75 7.72 0.79
N GLY A 59 -7.48 8.63 -0.15
CA GLY A 59 -6.75 8.33 -1.38
C GLY A 59 -5.31 7.86 -1.12
N GLY A 60 -4.64 8.39 -0.10
CA GLY A 60 -3.33 7.97 0.36
C GLY A 60 -3.33 6.55 0.91
N ILE A 61 -4.26 6.26 1.84
CA ILE A 61 -4.45 4.92 2.42
C ILE A 61 -4.73 3.89 1.31
N ARG A 62 -5.58 4.26 0.34
CA ARG A 62 -5.89 3.42 -0.82
C ARG A 62 -4.65 3.12 -1.68
N ARG A 63 -3.82 4.13 -1.97
CA ARG A 63 -2.56 3.92 -2.70
C ARG A 63 -1.58 3.04 -1.94
N GLN A 64 -1.52 3.17 -0.62
CA GLN A 64 -0.69 2.33 0.24
C GLN A 64 -1.13 0.85 0.17
N LEU A 65 -2.44 0.57 0.19
CA LEU A 65 -2.96 -0.80 0.00
C LEU A 65 -2.65 -1.36 -1.39
N ILE A 66 -2.80 -0.56 -2.45
CA ILE A 66 -2.44 -0.96 -3.82
C ILE A 66 -0.95 -1.31 -3.90
N ALA A 67 -0.08 -0.43 -3.39
CA ALA A 67 1.37 -0.68 -3.38
C ALA A 67 1.73 -1.93 -2.57
N PHE A 68 1.08 -2.14 -1.42
CA PHE A 68 1.25 -3.33 -0.62
C PHE A 68 0.84 -4.61 -1.38
N ALA A 69 -0.34 -4.62 -2.00
CA ALA A 69 -0.82 -5.75 -2.79
C ALA A 69 0.13 -6.11 -3.95
N ARG A 70 0.66 -5.09 -4.65
CA ARG A 70 1.65 -5.28 -5.72
C ARG A 70 2.96 -5.85 -5.23
N ARG A 71 3.48 -5.39 -4.09
CA ARG A 71 4.66 -5.98 -3.44
C ARG A 71 4.46 -7.44 -3.02
N ARG A 72 3.21 -7.89 -2.93
CA ARG A 72 2.85 -9.29 -2.66
C ARG A 72 2.43 -10.06 -3.92
N HIS A 73 2.69 -9.50 -5.10
CA HIS A 73 2.34 -10.07 -6.42
C HIS A 73 0.83 -10.38 -6.57
N ARG A 74 -0.04 -9.61 -5.90
CA ARG A 74 -1.51 -9.75 -5.99
C ARG A 74 -2.14 -8.55 -6.67
N GLU A 75 -1.93 -8.44 -7.99
CA GLU A 75 -2.55 -7.40 -8.83
C GLU A 75 -4.09 -7.50 -8.84
N ASP A 76 -4.64 -8.70 -8.65
CA ASP A 76 -6.08 -8.93 -8.50
C ASP A 76 -6.65 -8.20 -7.27
N LEU A 77 -5.95 -8.24 -6.14
CA LEU A 77 -6.34 -7.52 -4.92
C LEU A 77 -6.08 -6.01 -5.06
N ALA A 78 -5.04 -5.61 -5.78
CA ALA A 78 -4.77 -4.20 -6.08
C ALA A 78 -5.90 -3.59 -6.94
N ALA A 79 -6.39 -4.32 -7.95
CA ALA A 79 -7.45 -3.87 -8.83
C ALA A 79 -8.77 -3.56 -8.10
N ALA A 80 -9.06 -4.25 -6.99
CA ALA A 80 -10.23 -4.01 -6.17
C ALA A 80 -10.31 -2.59 -5.60
N PHE A 81 -9.15 -1.92 -5.41
CA PHE A 81 -9.09 -0.55 -4.90
C PHE A 81 -9.06 0.52 -6.02
N VAL A 82 -8.80 0.13 -7.27
CA VAL A 82 -8.76 1.07 -8.40
C VAL A 82 -10.18 1.46 -8.82
N ALA A 83 -11.13 0.52 -8.76
CA ALA A 83 -12.52 0.78 -9.08
C ALA A 83 -13.12 1.88 -8.18
N ARG A 84 -14.03 2.68 -8.76
CA ARG A 84 -14.75 3.72 -8.00
C ARG A 84 -15.55 3.06 -6.87
N PRO A 85 -15.51 3.59 -5.63
CA PRO A 85 -16.33 3.08 -4.54
C PRO A 85 -17.81 3.10 -4.94
N THR A 86 -18.43 1.92 -4.97
CA THR A 86 -19.89 1.76 -5.05
C THR A 86 -20.39 1.20 -3.72
N SER A 87 -21.67 1.38 -3.40
CA SER A 87 -22.25 0.85 -2.15
C SER A 87 -22.11 -0.67 -2.02
N ALA A 88 -22.17 -1.40 -3.15
CA ALA A 88 -21.92 -2.84 -3.21
C ALA A 88 -20.44 -3.23 -2.97
N SER A 89 -19.53 -2.27 -2.94
CA SER A 89 -18.09 -2.49 -2.77
C SER A 89 -17.64 -2.62 -1.31
N ALA A 90 -18.50 -2.29 -0.33
CA ALA A 90 -18.10 -2.23 1.08
C ALA A 90 -17.64 -3.59 1.62
N ASP A 91 -18.47 -4.63 1.48
CA ASP A 91 -18.15 -5.98 1.95
C ASP A 91 -17.00 -6.63 1.16
N SER A 92 -16.89 -6.28 -0.12
CA SER A 92 -15.78 -6.72 -0.96
C SER A 92 -14.46 -6.12 -0.48
N VAL A 93 -14.42 -4.82 -0.23
CA VAL A 93 -13.23 -4.11 0.25
C VAL A 93 -12.84 -4.58 1.65
N ALA A 94 -13.80 -4.80 2.55
CA ALA A 94 -13.52 -5.36 3.87
C ALA A 94 -12.83 -6.74 3.75
N ARG A 95 -13.37 -7.63 2.90
CA ARG A 95 -12.75 -8.94 2.64
C ARG A 95 -11.35 -8.83 2.04
N VAL A 96 -11.16 -7.94 1.05
CA VAL A 96 -9.84 -7.73 0.43
C VAL A 96 -8.82 -7.20 1.45
N ILE A 97 -9.20 -6.28 2.33
CA ILE A 97 -8.33 -5.77 3.39
C ILE A 97 -7.90 -6.91 4.32
N GLU A 98 -8.83 -7.78 4.74
CA GLU A 98 -8.49 -8.94 5.59
C GLU A 98 -7.61 -9.97 4.87
N MET A 99 -7.84 -10.20 3.57
CA MET A 99 -6.95 -11.04 2.76
C MET A 99 -5.54 -10.48 2.69
N LEU A 100 -5.39 -9.16 2.46
CA LEU A 100 -4.08 -8.52 2.40
C LEU A 100 -3.36 -8.54 3.75
N ARG A 101 -4.10 -8.35 4.85
CA ARG A 101 -3.55 -8.38 6.21
C ARG A 101 -2.92 -9.73 6.55
N ASN A 102 -3.56 -10.82 6.13
CA ASN A 102 -3.12 -12.18 6.42
C ASN A 102 -2.22 -12.78 5.33
N LEU A 103 -1.90 -12.01 4.28
CA LEU A 103 -1.09 -12.50 3.19
C LEU A 103 0.36 -12.67 3.68
N PRO A 104 1.01 -13.83 3.45
CA PRO A 104 2.43 -13.98 3.73
C PRO A 104 3.27 -13.13 2.77
N ALA A 105 4.53 -12.85 3.15
CA ALA A 105 5.49 -12.32 2.20
C ALA A 105 5.73 -13.38 1.10
N PRO A 106 5.75 -13.01 -0.18
CA PRO A 106 5.95 -13.98 -1.24
C PRO A 106 7.38 -14.54 -1.10
N VAL A 107 7.52 -15.85 -1.35
CA VAL A 107 8.81 -16.55 -1.31
C VAL A 107 9.20 -16.91 -2.74
N PRO A 108 10.40 -16.52 -3.21
CA PRO A 108 10.83 -16.84 -4.57
C PRO A 108 11.06 -18.34 -4.72
N LEU A 109 10.52 -18.90 -5.80
CA LEU A 109 10.80 -20.26 -6.24
C LEU A 109 11.84 -20.24 -7.36
N ILE A 110 12.63 -21.31 -7.49
CA ILE A 110 13.67 -21.44 -8.52
C ILE A 110 13.08 -21.35 -9.94
N THR A 111 11.81 -21.73 -10.10
CA THR A 111 11.09 -21.69 -11.37
C THR A 111 10.43 -20.35 -11.66
N ASP A 112 10.49 -19.40 -10.72
CA ASP A 112 9.89 -18.08 -10.94
C ASP A 112 10.72 -17.30 -11.96
N ALA A 113 10.01 -16.61 -12.84
CA ALA A 113 10.64 -15.74 -13.81
C ALA A 113 11.26 -14.51 -13.11
N VAL A 114 12.49 -14.15 -13.48
CA VAL A 114 13.27 -13.08 -12.82
C VAL A 114 12.57 -11.72 -12.84
N GLU A 115 11.71 -11.45 -13.82
CA GLU A 115 10.94 -10.21 -13.98
C GLU A 115 9.88 -10.04 -12.89
N VAL A 116 9.47 -11.13 -12.23
CA VAL A 116 8.53 -11.07 -11.11
C VAL A 116 9.18 -10.42 -9.90
N TRP A 117 10.49 -10.62 -9.72
CA TRP A 117 11.22 -10.27 -8.50
C TRP A 117 12.17 -9.10 -8.65
N LEU A 118 12.63 -8.82 -9.87
CA LEU A 118 13.66 -7.85 -10.14
C LEU A 118 13.14 -6.68 -11.00
N PRO A 119 13.67 -5.45 -10.80
CA PRO A 119 13.34 -4.32 -11.67
C PRO A 119 13.67 -4.63 -13.15
N PRO A 120 12.92 -4.06 -14.11
CA PRO A 120 13.09 -4.36 -15.54
C PRO A 120 14.53 -4.26 -16.02
N ARG A 121 15.25 -3.21 -15.60
CA ARG A 121 16.68 -3.01 -15.95
C ARG A 121 17.58 -4.19 -15.56
N ILE A 122 17.32 -4.81 -14.41
CA ILE A 122 18.12 -5.95 -13.93
C ILE A 122 17.69 -7.22 -14.65
N ALA A 123 16.38 -7.44 -14.79
CA ALA A 123 15.85 -8.60 -15.50
C ALA A 123 16.29 -8.65 -16.97
N GLU A 124 16.26 -7.52 -17.68
CA GLU A 124 16.74 -7.40 -19.06
C GLU A 124 18.25 -7.74 -19.19
N ALA A 125 19.06 -7.29 -18.23
CA ALA A 125 20.48 -7.63 -18.19
C ALA A 125 20.71 -9.14 -17.96
N LEU A 126 19.91 -9.78 -17.12
CA LEU A 126 19.96 -11.23 -16.90
C LEU A 126 19.54 -12.01 -18.15
N HIS A 127 18.47 -11.58 -18.81
CA HIS A 127 18.03 -12.18 -20.07
C HIS A 127 19.06 -12.08 -21.18
N ALA A 128 19.81 -10.97 -21.26
CA ALA A 128 20.90 -10.81 -22.21
C ALA A 128 22.00 -11.90 -22.03
N HIS A 129 22.08 -12.49 -20.84
CA HIS A 129 22.98 -13.60 -20.51
C HIS A 129 22.27 -14.96 -20.42
N ASN A 130 21.05 -15.08 -20.94
CA ASN A 130 20.22 -16.29 -20.93
C ASN A 130 19.85 -16.80 -19.52
N ILE A 131 19.79 -15.90 -18.54
CA ILE A 131 19.26 -16.17 -17.20
C ILE A 131 17.81 -15.69 -17.19
N ARG A 132 16.88 -16.61 -16.96
CA ARG A 132 15.42 -16.36 -16.94
C ARG A 132 14.83 -16.72 -15.59
#